data_AF-A0A3N4QAM1-F1
#
_entry.id   AF-A0A3N4QAM1-F1
#
_cell.length_a   1.000
_cell.length_b   1.000
_cell.length_c   1.000
_cell.angle_alpha   90.00
_cell.angle_beta   90.00
_cell.angle_gamma   90.00
#
_symmetry.space_group_name_H-M   'P 1'
#
loop_
_entity.id
_entity.type
_entity.pdbx_description
1 polymer ?
#
loop_
_entity_poly.entity_id
_entity_poly.type
_entity_poly.pdbx_seq_one_letter_code
_entity_poly.pdbx_strand_id
1 'polypeptide(L)'
;MKRTKMSLLAVAAVAFGAFAFKGFDGGSIAGKVVPADGATEAWAVSGTDTLKTAVAEGAFSFTNAKAGTYTVIVDAKEPFKDATITDVKVEDGKATDLGEIKLAQ
;
A
#
# COMPACT_ATOMS: atom_id res chain seq x y z
N MET A 1 -43.31 22.58 -24.16
CA MET A 1 -42.08 21.78 -24.40
C MET A 1 -40.80 22.41 -23.81
N LYS A 2 -40.85 23.12 -22.66
CA LYS A 2 -39.67 23.81 -22.06
C LYS A 2 -39.17 23.22 -20.72
N ARG A 3 -39.96 22.36 -20.07
CA ARG A 3 -39.60 21.75 -18.76
C ARG A 3 -38.95 20.36 -18.89
N THR A 4 -39.26 19.62 -19.96
CA THR A 4 -38.70 18.28 -20.24
C THR A 4 -37.20 18.31 -20.58
N LYS A 5 -36.70 19.41 -21.17
CA LYS A 5 -35.28 19.57 -21.51
C LYS A 5 -34.39 19.75 -20.27
N MET A 6 -34.93 20.29 -19.18
CA MET A 6 -34.19 20.48 -17.93
C MET A 6 -34.00 19.16 -17.16
N SER A 7 -34.96 18.25 -17.25
CA SER A 7 -34.86 16.92 -16.60
C SER A 7 -33.85 15.99 -17.27
N LEU A 8 -33.64 16.08 -18.60
CA LEU A 8 -32.61 15.30 -19.28
C LEU A 8 -31.18 15.72 -18.91
N LEU A 9 -30.96 17.03 -18.71
CA LEU A 9 -29.67 17.58 -18.29
C LEU A 9 -29.26 17.10 -16.88
N ALA A 10 -30.22 16.96 -15.96
CA ALA A 10 -29.96 16.47 -14.62
C ALA A 10 -29.56 14.98 -14.60
N VAL A 11 -30.18 14.14 -15.44
CA VAL A 11 -29.81 12.71 -15.56
C VAL A 11 -28.41 12.55 -16.19
N ALA A 12 -28.08 13.38 -17.18
CA ALA A 12 -26.74 13.37 -17.78
C ALA A 12 -25.65 13.75 -16.78
N ALA A 13 -25.89 14.73 -15.89
CA ALA A 13 -24.90 15.15 -14.88
C ALA A 13 -24.55 14.05 -13.86
N VAL A 14 -25.51 13.18 -13.51
CA VAL A 14 -25.26 12.05 -12.59
C VAL A 14 -24.43 10.94 -13.28
N ALA A 15 -24.58 10.74 -14.59
CA ALA A 15 -23.85 9.71 -15.32
C ALA A 15 -22.35 10.01 -15.48
N PHE A 16 -21.93 11.29 -15.48
CA PHE A 16 -20.51 11.66 -15.55
C PHE A 16 -19.77 11.53 -14.22
N GLY A 17 -20.47 11.58 -13.07
CA GLY A 17 -19.85 11.44 -11.76
C GLY A 17 -19.40 10.01 -11.43
N ALA A 18 -19.99 8.99 -12.07
CA ALA A 18 -19.74 7.58 -11.76
C ALA A 18 -18.38 7.05 -12.26
N PHE A 19 -17.70 7.75 -13.17
CA PHE A 19 -16.39 7.37 -13.71
C PHE A 19 -15.20 8.05 -13.02
N ALA A 20 -15.44 8.89 -12.00
CA ALA A 20 -14.37 9.60 -11.27
C ALA A 20 -13.58 8.70 -10.30
N PHE A 21 -14.06 7.47 -10.04
CA PHE A 21 -13.33 6.49 -9.26
C PHE A 21 -12.37 5.70 -10.17
N LYS A 22 -11.18 6.27 -10.40
CA LYS A 22 -10.07 5.50 -10.95
C LYS A 22 -9.75 4.40 -9.95
N GLY A 23 -10.04 3.16 -10.31
CA GLY A 23 -9.80 1.98 -9.47
C GLY A 23 -8.36 1.95 -8.99
N PHE A 24 -8.15 1.46 -7.77
CA PHE A 24 -6.82 1.24 -7.20
C PHE A 24 -6.06 0.24 -8.08
N ASP A 25 -5.15 0.74 -8.92
CA ASP A 25 -4.35 -0.09 -9.83
C ASP A 25 -3.10 -0.68 -9.14
N GLY A 26 -2.79 -0.35 -7.88
CA GLY A 26 -1.64 -0.90 -7.18
C GLY A 26 -1.91 -2.23 -6.44
N GLY A 27 -0.87 -3.05 -6.32
CA GLY A 27 -0.84 -4.18 -5.39
C GLY A 27 -0.67 -3.74 -3.93
N SER A 28 -0.52 -4.72 -3.04
CA SER A 28 -0.21 -4.49 -1.63
C SER A 28 0.97 -5.33 -1.17
N ILE A 29 1.67 -4.85 -0.16
CA ILE A 29 2.72 -5.58 0.55
C ILE A 29 2.34 -5.61 2.03
N ALA A 30 2.36 -6.76 2.67
CA ALA A 30 2.12 -6.91 4.10
C ALA A 30 3.18 -7.77 4.75
N GLY A 31 3.38 -7.61 6.06
CA GLY A 31 4.28 -8.44 6.83
C GLY A 31 4.08 -8.27 8.33
N LYS A 32 4.65 -9.19 9.09
CA LYS A 32 4.65 -9.17 10.56
C LYS A 32 6.08 -9.19 11.10
N VAL A 33 6.39 -8.25 11.95
CA VAL A 33 7.66 -8.10 12.66
C VAL A 33 7.58 -8.83 13.98
N VAL A 34 8.62 -9.60 14.28
CA VAL A 34 8.78 -10.33 15.53
C VAL A 34 10.13 -9.94 16.15
N PRO A 35 10.17 -9.37 17.36
CA PRO A 35 9.04 -9.09 18.25
C PRO A 35 8.17 -7.90 17.79
N ALA A 36 6.89 -7.88 18.21
CA ALA A 36 5.90 -6.91 17.76
C ALA A 36 6.27 -5.44 18.04
N ASP A 37 6.94 -5.19 19.17
CA ASP A 37 7.40 -3.85 19.56
C ASP A 37 8.78 -3.48 19.00
N GLY A 38 9.41 -4.41 18.29
CA GLY A 38 10.79 -4.31 17.83
C GLY A 38 11.00 -3.34 16.65
N ALA A 39 9.94 -2.82 16.05
CA ALA A 39 10.02 -1.84 14.96
C ALA A 39 9.04 -0.68 15.15
N THR A 40 9.28 0.43 14.46
CA THR A 40 8.39 1.60 14.42
C THR A 40 7.78 1.82 13.04
N GLU A 41 8.58 1.57 12.01
CA GLU A 41 8.23 1.94 10.64
C GLU A 41 8.70 0.86 9.68
N ALA A 42 8.02 0.78 8.55
CA ALA A 42 8.44 -0.02 7.42
C ALA A 42 8.44 0.84 6.17
N TRP A 43 9.49 0.70 5.37
CA TRP A 43 9.69 1.42 4.12
C TRP A 43 9.72 0.40 2.98
N ALA A 44 9.12 0.73 1.84
CA ALA A 44 9.22 -0.07 0.62
C ALA A 44 9.75 0.82 -0.49
N VAL A 45 10.94 0.48 -1.02
CA VAL A 45 11.66 1.28 -2.01
C VAL A 45 11.68 0.53 -3.34
N SER A 46 11.26 1.19 -4.41
CA SER A 46 11.31 0.67 -5.79
C SER A 46 11.84 1.76 -6.72
N GLY A 47 13.13 1.67 -7.08
CA GLY A 47 13.79 2.68 -7.91
C GLY A 47 13.79 4.05 -7.22
N THR A 48 13.04 5.01 -7.75
CA THR A 48 12.87 6.37 -7.19
C THR A 48 11.65 6.51 -6.27
N ASP A 49 10.76 5.52 -6.25
CA ASP A 49 9.55 5.56 -5.43
C ASP A 49 9.83 4.96 -4.04
N THR A 50 9.34 5.64 -3.01
CA THR A 50 9.42 5.16 -1.62
C THR A 50 8.05 5.25 -0.97
N LEU A 51 7.60 4.13 -0.41
CA LEU A 51 6.41 4.05 0.42
C LEU A 51 6.86 3.91 1.88
N LYS A 52 6.13 4.54 2.79
CA LYS A 52 6.38 4.46 4.22
C LYS A 52 5.08 4.19 4.95
N THR A 53 5.13 3.30 5.94
CA THR A 53 3.99 2.96 6.79
C THR A 53 4.48 2.73 8.22
N ALA A 54 3.59 2.90 9.19
CA ALA A 54 3.89 2.58 10.58
C ALA A 54 3.77 1.07 10.81
N VAL A 55 4.58 0.53 11.72
CA VAL A 55 4.41 -0.82 12.25
C VAL A 55 3.56 -0.72 13.51
N ALA A 56 2.39 -1.36 13.50
CA ALA A 56 1.45 -1.38 14.61
C ALA A 56 1.25 -2.82 15.08
N GLU A 57 1.50 -3.10 16.37
CA GLU A 57 1.41 -4.45 16.94
C GLU A 57 2.23 -5.49 16.14
N GLY A 58 3.38 -5.09 15.63
CA GLY A 58 4.23 -5.90 14.75
C GLY A 58 3.72 -6.01 13.31
N ALA A 59 2.51 -5.61 12.97
CA ALA A 59 2.02 -5.69 11.60
C ALA A 59 2.29 -4.39 10.82
N PHE A 60 2.61 -4.53 9.54
CA PHE A 60 2.62 -3.41 8.59
C PHE A 60 1.95 -3.78 7.28
N SER A 61 1.41 -2.78 6.59
CA SER A 61 0.92 -2.94 5.23
C SER A 61 1.15 -1.68 4.40
N PHE A 62 1.54 -1.90 3.16
CA PHE A 62 1.59 -0.91 2.09
C PHE A 62 0.41 -1.17 1.16
N THR A 63 -0.40 -0.14 0.91
CA THR A 63 -1.49 -0.18 -0.04
C THR A 63 -1.13 0.62 -1.27
N ASN A 64 -1.71 0.26 -2.42
CA ASN A 64 -1.51 0.95 -3.68
C ASN A 64 -0.03 1.03 -4.13
N ALA A 65 0.74 -0.03 -3.85
CA ALA A 65 2.09 -0.18 -4.35
C ALA A 65 2.03 -0.51 -5.85
N LYS A 66 2.74 0.25 -6.69
CA LYS A 66 2.75 0.01 -8.13
C LYS A 66 3.34 -1.38 -8.42
N ALA A 67 2.90 -2.08 -9.47
CA ALA A 67 3.61 -3.28 -9.89
C ALA A 67 5.10 -3.00 -10.13
N GLY A 68 5.96 -3.84 -9.56
CA GLY A 68 7.39 -3.60 -9.53
C GLY A 68 8.12 -4.52 -8.56
N THR A 69 9.43 -4.31 -8.45
CA THR A 69 10.27 -5.02 -7.48
C THR A 69 10.67 -4.04 -6.39
N TYR A 70 10.34 -4.37 -5.15
CA TYR A 70 10.60 -3.55 -3.98
C TYR A 70 11.68 -4.14 -3.10
N THR A 71 12.42 -3.25 -2.46
CA THR A 71 13.21 -3.55 -1.26
C THR A 71 12.43 -3.04 -0.06
N VAL A 72 12.03 -3.94 0.83
CA VAL A 72 11.30 -3.60 2.06
C VAL A 72 12.29 -3.54 3.21
N ILE A 73 12.29 -2.43 3.93
CA ILE A 73 13.16 -2.14 5.05
C ILE A 73 12.28 -1.94 6.27
N VAL A 74 12.47 -2.75 7.30
CA VAL A 74 11.83 -2.58 8.60
C VAL A 74 12.79 -1.82 9.49
N ASP A 75 12.40 -0.60 9.86
CA ASP A 75 13.13 0.28 10.77
C ASP A 75 12.93 -0.22 12.20
N ALA A 76 13.99 -0.82 12.74
CA ALA A 76 13.96 -1.49 14.02
C ALA A 76 14.33 -0.53 15.16
N LYS A 77 13.78 -0.78 16.35
CA LYS A 77 14.19 -0.08 17.57
C LYS A 77 15.38 -0.81 18.20
N GLU A 78 16.32 -0.05 18.77
CA GLU A 78 17.37 -0.64 19.61
C GLU A 78 16.75 -1.53 20.72
N PRO A 79 17.34 -2.70 21.02
CA PRO A 79 18.62 -3.23 20.52
C PRO A 79 18.53 -4.04 19.21
N PHE A 80 17.41 -4.02 18.50
CA PHE A 80 17.22 -4.77 17.26
C PHE A 80 17.84 -4.03 16.06
N LYS A 81 18.30 -4.80 15.08
CA LYS A 81 18.82 -4.31 13.80
C LYS A 81 17.72 -4.29 12.76
N ASP A 82 17.82 -3.32 11.86
CA ASP A 82 16.93 -3.19 10.72
C ASP A 82 16.92 -4.47 9.88
N ALA A 83 15.74 -4.87 9.44
CA ALA A 83 15.58 -6.01 8.54
C ALA A 83 15.34 -5.51 7.11
N THR A 84 16.11 -6.03 6.17
CA THR A 84 15.95 -5.71 4.74
C THR A 84 15.55 -6.96 3.97
N ILE A 85 14.46 -6.86 3.21
CA ILE A 85 13.95 -7.91 2.33
C ILE A 85 14.02 -7.35 0.91
N THR A 86 14.89 -7.94 0.08
CA THR A 86 15.03 -7.56 -1.32
C THR A 86 14.10 -8.40 -2.20
N ASP A 87 13.96 -7.99 -3.46
CA ASP A 87 13.29 -8.77 -4.50
C ASP A 87 11.81 -9.06 -4.22
N VAL A 88 11.14 -8.16 -3.50
CA VAL A 88 9.70 -8.25 -3.22
C VAL A 88 8.93 -7.88 -4.48
N LYS A 89 8.42 -8.88 -5.19
CA LYS A 89 7.65 -8.68 -6.41
C LYS A 89 6.20 -8.31 -6.09
N VAL A 90 5.78 -7.11 -6.50
CA VAL A 90 4.41 -6.64 -6.44
C VAL A 90 3.77 -6.73 -7.82
N GLU A 91 2.54 -7.23 -7.86
CA GLU A 91 1.71 -7.29 -9.06
C GLU A 91 0.39 -6.54 -8.80
N ASP A 92 -0.12 -5.87 -9.82
CA ASP A 92 -1.33 -5.05 -9.71
C ASP A 92 -2.53 -5.90 -9.25
N GLY A 93 -3.27 -5.39 -8.27
CA GLY A 93 -4.41 -6.08 -7.67
C GLY A 93 -4.06 -7.33 -6.84
N LYS A 94 -2.78 -7.64 -6.61
CA LYS A 94 -2.36 -8.76 -5.75
C LYS A 94 -1.78 -8.29 -4.42
N ALA A 95 -2.01 -9.10 -3.40
CA ALA A 95 -1.37 -8.95 -2.11
C ALA A 95 -0.09 -9.79 -2.05
N THR A 96 1.00 -9.16 -1.64
CA THR A 96 2.30 -9.77 -1.42
C THR A 96 2.53 -9.86 0.08
N ASP A 97 2.48 -11.07 0.63
CA ASP A 97 2.73 -11.30 2.05
C ASP A 97 4.18 -11.72 2.26
N LEU A 98 4.91 -10.97 3.08
CA LEU A 98 6.29 -11.24 3.49
C LEU A 98 6.37 -12.21 4.67
N GLY A 99 5.24 -12.55 5.27
CA GLY A 99 5.16 -13.44 6.43
C GLY A 99 5.77 -12.82 7.67
N GLU A 100 6.42 -13.65 8.48
CA GLU A 100 7.08 -13.24 9.73
C GLU A 100 8.54 -12.86 9.50
N ILE A 101 8.87 -11.63 9.86
CA ILE A 101 10.19 -11.02 9.82
C ILE A 101 10.73 -10.98 11.24
N LYS A 102 11.67 -11.88 11.54
CA LYS A 102 12.33 -11.94 12.84
C LYS A 102 13.48 -10.96 12.87
N LEU A 103 13.42 -9.99 13.78
CA LEU A 103 14.50 -9.03 13.97
C LEU A 103 15.65 -9.69 14.74
N ALA A 104 16.87 -9.46 14.25
CA ALA A 104 18.09 -9.85 14.94
C ALA A 104 18.55 -8.73 15.88
N GLN A 105 19.17 -9.08 17.01
CA GLN A 105 19.88 -8.14 17.89
C GLN A 105 21.34 -7.99 17.45
#